data_AF-A0A1B7HQD1-F1
#
_entry.id   AF-A0A1B7HQD1-F1
#
_cell.length_a   1.000
_cell.length_b   1.000
_cell.length_c   1.000
_cell.angle_alpha   90.00
_cell.angle_beta   90.00
_cell.angle_gamma   90.00
#
_symmetry.space_group_name_H-M   'P 1'
#
loop_
_entity.id
_entity.type
_entity.pdbx_description
1 polymer ?
#
loop_
_entity_poly.entity_id
_entity_poly.type
_entity_poly.pdbx_seq_one_letter_code
_entity_poly.pdbx_strand_id
1 'polypeptide(L)'
;MTNIKVKYQITNLFIVCVFIFSYVLLNVPGPGKWMSDSAFQYYDIFYKALLYCSIIIFISVNFFYDIRNVPLSLLFFITITTPITLVFNIYFLPYILVFSAAFLLVRNIKVGYYNVSYVKIMIVVSLIFSCAQAIYFRSEDGRPALSFIDPNFSAFYVFMLFAISSILRLRLLNFFCFMLGMFMLSRAFLLAVIVFWILGHVNFIFNTARRLKLSHPFIMAILSLFLVFAAGSALRTFGGNDVSDYDSGISRFSTVNDGSNRLRFQLNEQFLSALSESSDLKLRGVSREFYTSTYAPLIPHNGFFEFVRINGLLLTIIFISFVFLSMINSNAKCTFPFVTSYIIYLCFLPVIPAGLSLLLVSLIYAVILNKNGAQSVSNNCS
;
A
#
# COMPACT_ATOMS: atom_id res chain seq x y z
N MET A 1 27.03 0.32 -23.31
CA MET A 1 25.72 0.80 -23.82
C MET A 1 24.62 -0.27 -23.77
N THR A 2 24.90 -1.56 -24.05
CA THR A 2 23.91 -2.67 -24.02
C THR A 2 23.19 -2.84 -22.68
N ASN A 3 23.89 -2.74 -21.54
CA ASN A 3 23.30 -2.94 -20.20
C ASN A 3 22.23 -1.88 -19.84
N ILE A 4 22.35 -0.64 -20.35
CA ILE A 4 21.41 0.45 -20.08
C ILE A 4 20.09 0.21 -20.81
N LYS A 5 20.16 -0.20 -22.09
CA LYS A 5 18.98 -0.49 -22.91
C LYS A 5 18.15 -1.62 -22.30
N VAL A 6 18.80 -2.69 -21.84
CA VAL A 6 18.12 -3.82 -21.19
C VAL A 6 17.46 -3.40 -19.87
N LYS A 7 18.17 -2.66 -19.00
CA LYS A 7 17.59 -2.14 -17.74
C LYS A 7 16.38 -1.22 -17.98
N TYR A 8 16.46 -0.38 -19.01
CA TYR A 8 15.34 0.46 -19.42
C TYR A 8 14.13 -0.36 -19.90
N GLN A 9 14.35 -1.37 -20.74
CA GLN A 9 13.28 -2.23 -21.25
C GLN A 9 12.62 -3.05 -20.14
N ILE A 10 13.42 -3.72 -19.29
CA ILE A 10 12.88 -4.57 -18.22
C ILE A 10 12.13 -3.76 -17.16
N THR A 11 12.58 -2.53 -16.88
CA THR A 11 11.89 -1.66 -15.93
C THR A 11 10.55 -1.20 -16.47
N ASN A 12 10.47 -0.79 -17.75
CA ASN A 12 9.20 -0.43 -18.36
C ASN A 12 8.23 -1.62 -18.44
N LEU A 13 8.73 -2.82 -18.78
CA LEU A 13 7.92 -4.04 -18.78
C LEU A 13 7.39 -4.34 -17.37
N PHE A 14 8.24 -4.22 -16.35
CA PHE A 14 7.83 -4.46 -14.97
C PHE A 14 6.83 -3.42 -14.45
N ILE A 15 6.96 -2.14 -14.84
CA ILE A 15 5.96 -1.10 -14.57
C ILE A 15 4.60 -1.49 -15.17
N VAL A 16 4.58 -1.95 -16.43
CA VAL A 16 3.37 -2.43 -17.09
C VAL A 16 2.76 -3.60 -16.31
N CYS A 17 3.58 -4.59 -15.91
CA CYS A 17 3.13 -5.69 -15.06
C CYS A 17 2.50 -5.21 -13.75
N VAL A 18 3.14 -4.29 -13.02
CA VAL A 18 2.62 -3.75 -11.75
C VAL A 18 1.22 -3.16 -11.92
N PHE A 19 0.98 -2.38 -12.99
CA PHE A 19 -0.36 -1.86 -13.28
C PHE A 19 -1.33 -2.96 -13.72
N ILE A 20 -0.92 -3.89 -14.58
CA ILE A 20 -1.78 -4.99 -15.02
C ILE A 20 -2.25 -5.82 -13.82
N PHE A 21 -1.34 -6.23 -12.94
CA PHE A 21 -1.71 -6.98 -11.73
C PHE A 21 -2.55 -6.16 -10.75
N SER A 22 -2.31 -4.85 -10.67
CA SER A 22 -3.04 -3.98 -9.75
C SER A 22 -4.40 -3.52 -10.26
N TYR A 23 -4.67 -3.55 -11.57
CA TYR A 23 -5.88 -2.93 -12.15
C TYR A 23 -6.62 -3.78 -13.17
N VAL A 24 -5.93 -4.68 -13.88
CA VAL A 24 -6.52 -5.49 -14.97
C VAL A 24 -6.81 -6.91 -14.49
N LEU A 25 -5.78 -7.60 -13.99
CA LEU A 25 -5.88 -8.93 -13.37
C LEU A 25 -6.21 -8.83 -11.87
N LEU A 26 -6.65 -7.66 -11.44
CA LEU A 26 -6.95 -7.28 -10.07
C LEU A 26 -7.78 -8.40 -9.42
N ASN A 27 -7.31 -8.90 -8.27
CA ASN A 27 -7.82 -10.11 -7.59
C ASN A 27 -9.34 -10.18 -7.72
N VAL A 28 -9.79 -11.02 -8.65
CA VAL A 28 -11.20 -11.21 -8.98
C VAL A 28 -11.86 -11.59 -7.64
N PRO A 29 -13.09 -11.18 -7.32
CA PRO A 29 -13.58 -11.47 -5.99
C PRO A 29 -13.47 -12.97 -5.69
N GLY A 30 -13.48 -13.37 -4.43
CA GLY A 30 -13.55 -14.79 -4.12
C GLY A 30 -14.68 -15.48 -4.91
N PRO A 31 -14.66 -16.81 -4.98
CA PRO A 31 -15.62 -17.54 -5.77
C PRO A 31 -17.06 -17.14 -5.41
N GLY A 32 -17.93 -17.12 -6.42
CA GLY A 32 -19.26 -16.56 -6.31
C GLY A 32 -20.10 -16.85 -7.55
N LYS A 33 -21.21 -16.12 -7.72
CA LYS A 33 -22.15 -16.35 -8.83
C LYS A 33 -21.52 -16.30 -10.23
N TRP A 34 -20.34 -15.68 -10.36
CA TRP A 34 -19.64 -15.46 -11.63
C TRP A 34 -18.40 -16.37 -11.81
N MET A 35 -17.98 -17.14 -10.79
CA MET A 35 -16.85 -18.07 -10.88
C MET A 35 -16.93 -19.14 -9.77
N SER A 36 -16.80 -20.42 -10.15
CA SER A 36 -16.78 -21.53 -9.18
C SER A 36 -15.52 -21.51 -8.30
N ASP A 37 -15.59 -22.16 -7.13
CA ASP A 37 -14.44 -22.33 -6.22
C ASP A 37 -13.21 -22.91 -6.93
N SER A 38 -13.41 -23.94 -7.74
CA SER A 38 -12.34 -24.59 -8.52
C SER A 38 -11.73 -23.64 -9.55
N ALA A 39 -12.56 -22.91 -10.31
CA ALA A 39 -12.08 -21.94 -11.29
C ALA A 39 -11.32 -20.79 -10.63
N PHE A 40 -11.78 -20.33 -9.46
CA PHE A 40 -11.09 -19.31 -8.68
C PHE A 40 -9.73 -19.80 -8.18
N GLN A 41 -9.62 -21.03 -7.70
CA GLN A 41 -8.35 -21.61 -7.28
C GLN A 41 -7.33 -21.67 -8.43
N TYR A 42 -7.75 -22.11 -9.62
CA TYR A 42 -6.87 -22.10 -10.80
C TYR A 42 -6.47 -20.68 -11.20
N TYR A 43 -7.42 -19.74 -11.16
CA TYR A 43 -7.15 -18.33 -11.41
C TYR A 43 -6.12 -17.76 -10.43
N ASP A 44 -6.29 -17.97 -9.13
CA ASP A 44 -5.42 -17.47 -8.07
C ASP A 44 -4.00 -18.06 -8.19
N ILE A 45 -3.89 -19.37 -8.46
CA ILE A 45 -2.60 -20.03 -8.73
C ILE A 45 -1.92 -19.41 -9.95
N PHE A 46 -2.65 -19.27 -11.07
CA PHE A 46 -2.12 -18.70 -12.30
C PHE A 46 -1.68 -17.25 -12.11
N TYR A 47 -2.51 -16.45 -11.44
CA TYR A 47 -2.24 -15.06 -11.09
C TYR A 47 -0.98 -14.92 -10.26
N LYS A 48 -0.87 -15.69 -9.17
CA LYS A 48 0.32 -15.70 -8.29
C LYS A 48 1.56 -16.16 -9.05
N ALA A 49 1.47 -17.22 -9.84
CA ALA A 49 2.57 -17.71 -10.65
C ALA A 49 3.07 -16.64 -11.61
N LEU A 50 2.18 -15.99 -12.38
CA LEU A 50 2.54 -14.94 -13.32
C LEU A 50 3.16 -13.73 -12.59
N LEU A 51 2.60 -13.33 -11.45
CA LEU A 51 3.12 -12.24 -10.62
C LEU A 51 4.54 -12.53 -10.15
N TYR A 52 4.77 -13.68 -9.50
CA TYR A 52 6.07 -14.02 -8.96
C TYR A 52 7.10 -14.32 -10.06
N CYS A 53 6.70 -14.91 -11.20
CA CYS A 53 7.56 -15.03 -12.36
C CYS A 53 8.02 -13.66 -12.86
N SER A 54 7.11 -12.67 -12.98
CA SER A 54 7.47 -11.32 -13.42
C SER A 54 8.45 -10.65 -12.44
N ILE A 55 8.27 -10.85 -11.13
CA ILE A 55 9.15 -10.36 -10.07
C ILE A 55 10.52 -11.02 -10.16
N ILE A 56 10.58 -12.35 -10.25
CA ILE A 56 11.83 -13.11 -10.31
C ILE A 56 12.63 -12.72 -11.56
N ILE A 57 11.99 -12.59 -12.73
CA ILE A 57 12.64 -12.16 -13.97
C ILE A 57 13.20 -10.74 -13.80
N PHE A 58 12.39 -9.81 -13.29
CA PHE A 58 12.84 -8.43 -13.07
C PHE A 58 14.04 -8.34 -12.12
N ILE A 59 14.00 -9.08 -11.00
CA ILE A 59 15.10 -9.17 -10.04
C ILE A 59 16.34 -9.77 -10.71
N SER A 60 16.20 -10.94 -11.33
CA SER A 60 17.31 -11.68 -11.94
C SER A 60 18.06 -10.83 -12.96
N VAL A 61 17.33 -10.20 -13.89
CA VAL A 61 17.92 -9.31 -14.90
C VAL A 61 18.67 -8.17 -14.22
N ASN A 62 18.07 -7.48 -13.24
CA ASN A 62 18.76 -6.38 -12.56
C ASN A 62 20.00 -6.83 -11.78
N PHE A 63 19.98 -8.02 -11.17
CA PHE A 63 21.14 -8.59 -10.49
C PHE A 63 22.26 -8.97 -11.45
N PHE A 64 21.96 -9.67 -12.55
CA PHE A 64 22.97 -10.06 -13.54
C PHE A 64 23.68 -8.84 -14.15
N TYR A 65 22.95 -7.76 -14.40
CA TYR A 65 23.50 -6.53 -14.98
C TYR A 65 24.01 -5.51 -13.94
N ASP A 66 24.01 -5.82 -12.64
CA ASP A 66 24.46 -4.89 -11.58
C ASP A 66 25.00 -5.56 -10.30
N ILE A 67 25.58 -6.76 -10.41
CA ILE A 67 25.94 -7.58 -9.24
C ILE A 67 26.92 -6.87 -8.27
N ARG A 68 27.80 -6.01 -8.81
CA ARG A 68 28.78 -5.23 -8.03
C ARG A 68 28.16 -4.06 -7.26
N ASN A 69 26.95 -3.64 -7.62
CA ASN A 69 26.25 -2.54 -6.96
C ASN A 69 25.01 -3.04 -6.22
N VAL A 70 24.89 -4.33 -5.93
CA VAL A 70 23.86 -4.81 -5.01
C VAL A 70 24.13 -4.14 -3.66
N PRO A 71 23.22 -3.28 -3.18
CA PRO A 71 23.51 -2.52 -1.98
C PRO A 71 23.63 -3.47 -0.80
N LEU A 72 24.58 -3.17 0.08
CA LEU A 72 24.77 -3.83 1.37
C LEU A 72 23.45 -4.00 2.13
N SER A 73 22.51 -3.07 1.96
CA SER A 73 21.16 -3.17 2.52
C SER A 73 20.40 -4.39 1.98
N LEU A 74 20.36 -4.63 0.67
CA LEU A 74 19.67 -5.77 0.09
C LEU A 74 20.33 -7.09 0.49
N LEU A 75 21.67 -7.11 0.52
CA LEU A 75 22.47 -8.23 1.03
C LEU A 75 22.15 -8.49 2.51
N PHE A 76 22.20 -7.46 3.36
CA PHE A 76 21.84 -7.54 4.77
C PHE A 76 20.41 -8.05 4.97
N PHE A 77 19.45 -7.57 4.18
CA PHE A 77 18.08 -8.03 4.23
C PHE A 77 18.01 -9.53 3.90
N ILE A 78 18.65 -10.00 2.84
CA ILE A 78 18.70 -11.44 2.49
C ILE A 78 19.43 -12.23 3.58
N THR A 79 20.58 -11.78 4.07
CA THR A 79 21.42 -12.48 5.04
C THR A 79 20.77 -12.56 6.42
N ILE A 80 19.98 -11.57 6.84
CA ILE A 80 19.30 -11.58 8.14
C ILE A 80 17.90 -12.18 8.05
N THR A 81 17.11 -11.84 7.03
CA THR A 81 15.74 -12.34 6.94
C THR A 81 15.69 -13.81 6.54
N THR A 82 16.58 -14.30 5.67
CA THR A 82 16.54 -15.72 5.25
C THR A 82 16.74 -16.69 6.41
N PRO A 83 17.76 -16.55 7.29
CA PRO A 83 17.89 -17.40 8.48
C PRO A 83 16.73 -17.28 9.45
N ILE A 84 16.23 -16.07 9.70
CA ILE A 84 15.05 -15.84 10.55
C ILE A 84 13.83 -16.59 9.99
N THR A 85 13.62 -16.54 8.67
CA THR A 85 12.47 -17.20 8.03
C THR A 85 12.58 -18.71 8.04
N LEU A 86 13.79 -19.26 7.89
CA LEU A 86 14.07 -20.69 8.01
C LEU A 86 13.86 -21.17 9.45
N VAL A 87 14.32 -20.40 10.45
CA VAL A 87 14.18 -20.73 11.88
C VAL A 87 12.73 -20.68 12.34
N PHE A 88 11.93 -19.75 11.80
CA PHE A 88 10.55 -19.56 12.24
C PHE A 88 9.50 -20.22 11.33
N ASN A 89 9.92 -20.91 10.25
CA ASN A 89 9.05 -21.58 9.27
C ASN A 89 7.96 -20.65 8.70
N ILE A 90 8.31 -19.38 8.46
CA ILE A 90 7.39 -18.34 8.00
C ILE A 90 7.49 -18.25 6.48
N TYR A 91 6.33 -18.26 5.80
CA TYR A 91 6.20 -18.07 4.34
C TYR A 91 6.54 -16.63 3.91
N PHE A 92 7.78 -16.19 4.18
CA PHE A 92 8.20 -14.80 4.01
C PHE A 92 8.97 -14.56 2.70
N LEU A 93 9.39 -15.63 2.02
CA LEU A 93 10.07 -15.55 0.73
C LEU A 93 9.33 -14.66 -0.29
N PRO A 94 7.99 -14.72 -0.43
CA PRO A 94 7.26 -13.82 -1.30
C PRO A 94 7.44 -12.33 -0.96
N TYR A 95 7.49 -11.98 0.33
CA TYR A 95 7.73 -10.61 0.78
C TYR A 95 9.16 -10.16 0.46
N ILE A 96 10.15 -11.04 0.60
CA ILE A 96 11.55 -10.76 0.25
C ILE A 96 11.67 -10.44 -1.25
N LEU A 97 11.03 -11.24 -2.09
CA LEU A 97 11.02 -11.03 -3.54
C LEU A 97 10.34 -9.70 -3.89
N VAL A 98 9.13 -9.46 -3.38
CA VAL A 98 8.40 -8.21 -3.63
C VAL A 98 9.21 -7.00 -3.18
N PHE A 99 9.81 -7.07 -1.99
CA PHE A 99 10.65 -5.99 -1.46
C PHE A 99 11.88 -5.73 -2.33
N SER A 100 12.57 -6.79 -2.76
CA SER A 100 13.74 -6.68 -3.63
C SER A 100 13.38 -6.04 -4.97
N ALA A 101 12.25 -6.44 -5.56
CA ALA A 101 11.74 -5.81 -6.77
C ALA A 101 11.35 -4.35 -6.53
N ALA A 102 10.68 -4.03 -5.42
CA ALA A 102 10.31 -2.67 -5.06
C ALA A 102 11.53 -1.76 -4.94
N PHE A 103 12.59 -2.23 -4.26
CA PHE A 103 13.85 -1.51 -4.11
C PHE A 103 14.53 -1.25 -5.47
N LEU A 104 14.68 -2.29 -6.29
CA LEU A 104 15.29 -2.18 -7.62
C LEU A 104 14.48 -1.27 -8.56
N LEU A 105 13.15 -1.33 -8.47
CA LEU A 105 12.25 -0.45 -9.20
C LEU A 105 12.47 1.03 -8.83
N VAL A 106 12.52 1.35 -7.54
CA VAL A 106 12.79 2.72 -7.08
C VAL A 106 14.14 3.20 -7.58
N ARG A 107 15.18 2.37 -7.47
CA ARG A 107 16.53 2.70 -7.95
C ARG A 107 16.54 2.97 -9.45
N ASN A 108 15.97 2.08 -10.26
CA ASN A 108 15.97 2.20 -11.72
C ASN A 108 15.25 3.47 -12.18
N ILE A 109 14.08 3.76 -11.61
CA ILE A 109 13.32 4.98 -11.92
C ILE A 109 14.09 6.23 -11.47
N LYS A 110 14.73 6.20 -10.29
CA LYS A 110 15.55 7.33 -9.81
C LYS A 110 16.70 7.67 -10.78
N VAL A 111 17.34 6.65 -11.35
CA VAL A 111 18.41 6.79 -12.37
C VAL A 111 17.86 7.14 -13.76
N GLY A 112 16.54 7.08 -13.97
CA GLY A 112 15.91 7.42 -15.25
C GLY A 112 15.76 6.25 -16.21
N TYR A 113 15.89 5.00 -15.75
CA TYR A 113 15.67 3.80 -16.55
C TYR A 113 14.18 3.47 -16.75
N TYR A 114 13.37 4.45 -17.11
CA TYR A 114 11.95 4.26 -17.40
C TYR A 114 11.44 5.33 -18.36
N ASN A 115 10.29 5.06 -18.96
CA ASN A 115 9.59 5.97 -19.86
C ASN A 115 8.31 6.46 -19.21
N VAL A 116 8.21 7.78 -19.01
CA VAL A 116 7.01 8.43 -18.45
C VAL A 116 5.77 8.18 -19.31
N SER A 117 5.92 8.04 -20.63
CA SER A 117 4.79 7.76 -21.53
C SER A 117 4.16 6.40 -21.25
N TYR A 118 4.94 5.38 -20.92
CA TYR A 118 4.39 4.07 -20.53
C TYR A 118 3.58 4.18 -19.23
N VAL A 119 4.08 4.94 -18.25
CA VAL A 119 3.34 5.19 -17.00
C VAL A 119 2.01 5.89 -17.30
N LYS A 120 2.00 6.91 -18.15
CA LYS A 120 0.78 7.63 -18.55
C LYS A 120 -0.23 6.71 -19.25
N ILE A 121 0.22 5.90 -20.20
CA ILE A 121 -0.62 4.92 -20.90
C ILE A 121 -1.24 3.95 -19.89
N MET A 122 -0.43 3.42 -18.98
CA MET A 122 -0.92 2.48 -17.97
C MET A 122 -1.91 3.10 -16.99
N ILE A 123 -1.78 4.39 -16.64
CA ILE A 123 -2.80 5.10 -15.84
C ILE A 123 -4.14 5.14 -16.58
N VAL A 124 -4.14 5.46 -17.87
CA VAL A 124 -5.36 5.51 -18.69
C VAL A 124 -6.02 4.12 -18.75
N VAL A 125 -5.25 3.09 -19.10
CA VAL A 125 -5.73 1.70 -19.14
C VAL A 125 -6.29 1.28 -17.79
N SER A 126 -5.56 1.56 -16.71
CA SER A 126 -5.99 1.22 -15.35
C SER A 126 -7.30 1.89 -14.95
N LEU A 127 -7.47 3.17 -15.30
CA LEU A 127 -8.70 3.90 -15.04
C LEU A 127 -9.89 3.33 -15.83
N ILE A 128 -9.70 2.98 -17.11
CA ILE A 128 -10.74 2.34 -17.93
C ILE A 128 -11.19 1.02 -17.29
N PHE A 129 -10.25 0.17 -16.90
CA PHE A 129 -10.56 -1.09 -16.23
C PHE A 129 -11.22 -0.88 -14.87
N SER A 130 -10.74 0.09 -14.08
CA SER A 130 -11.36 0.42 -12.79
C SER A 130 -12.80 0.93 -12.95
N CYS A 131 -13.10 1.72 -13.99
CA CYS A 131 -14.46 2.14 -14.29
C CYS A 131 -15.35 0.96 -14.72
N ALA A 132 -14.86 0.09 -15.61
CA ALA A 132 -15.59 -1.10 -16.05
C ALA A 132 -15.90 -2.03 -14.88
N GLN A 133 -14.92 -2.27 -14.00
CA GLN A 133 -15.09 -3.04 -12.77
C GLN A 133 -16.10 -2.38 -11.82
N ALA A 134 -15.98 -1.07 -11.59
CA ALA A 134 -16.91 -0.33 -10.74
C ALA A 134 -18.33 -0.25 -11.29
N ILE A 135 -18.56 -0.47 -12.59
CA ILE A 135 -19.91 -0.60 -13.14
C ILE A 135 -20.49 -1.97 -12.81
N TYR A 136 -19.68 -3.02 -12.91
CA TYR A 136 -20.12 -4.42 -12.80
C TYR A 136 -20.16 -4.95 -11.35
N PHE A 137 -19.14 -4.67 -10.56
CA PHE A 137 -19.00 -5.21 -9.20
C PHE A 137 -19.68 -4.31 -8.16
N ARG A 138 -20.33 -4.97 -7.20
CA ARG A 138 -20.99 -4.35 -6.06
C ARG A 138 -20.54 -5.07 -4.79
N SER A 139 -20.33 -4.30 -3.73
CA SER A 139 -20.15 -4.84 -2.39
C SER A 139 -21.47 -5.42 -1.85
N GLU A 140 -21.40 -6.16 -0.74
CA GLU A 140 -22.59 -6.68 -0.05
C GLU A 140 -23.58 -5.58 0.35
N ASP A 141 -23.07 -4.39 0.69
CA ASP A 141 -23.88 -3.20 0.98
C ASP A 141 -24.27 -2.38 -0.25
N GLY A 142 -24.10 -2.93 -1.46
CA GLY A 142 -24.58 -2.36 -2.72
C GLY A 142 -23.72 -1.24 -3.30
N ARG A 143 -22.55 -0.95 -2.74
CA ARG A 143 -21.65 0.11 -3.21
C ARG A 143 -20.82 -0.34 -4.41
N PRO A 144 -20.50 0.56 -5.35
CA PRO A 144 -19.53 0.28 -6.40
C PRO A 144 -18.20 -0.15 -5.80
N ALA A 145 -17.65 -1.23 -6.34
CA ALA A 145 -16.37 -1.78 -5.93
C ALA A 145 -15.57 -2.19 -7.17
N LEU A 146 -14.25 -2.29 -7.04
CA LEU A 146 -13.42 -2.99 -8.02
C LEU A 146 -13.61 -4.50 -7.82
N SER A 147 -12.76 -5.33 -8.43
CA SER A 147 -12.81 -6.77 -8.13
C SER A 147 -12.53 -7.11 -6.65
N PHE A 148 -12.01 -6.18 -5.85
CA PHE A 148 -12.16 -6.25 -4.40
C PHE A 148 -13.59 -5.89 -3.99
N ILE A 149 -14.40 -6.89 -3.59
CA ILE A 149 -15.76 -6.66 -3.06
C ILE A 149 -15.78 -5.61 -1.94
N ASP A 150 -14.68 -5.43 -1.18
CA ASP A 150 -14.57 -4.34 -0.20
C ASP A 150 -14.32 -2.97 -0.89
N PRO A 151 -15.25 -2.00 -0.75
CA PRO A 151 -15.14 -0.67 -1.36
C PRO A 151 -13.95 0.14 -0.82
N ASN A 152 -13.49 -0.11 0.41
CA ASN A 152 -12.37 0.63 0.99
C ASN A 152 -11.03 0.21 0.40
N PHE A 153 -10.87 -1.08 0.07
CA PHE A 153 -9.71 -1.60 -0.69
C PHE A 153 -9.75 -1.09 -2.13
N SER A 154 -10.91 -1.14 -2.76
CA SER A 154 -11.13 -0.58 -4.09
C SER A 154 -10.73 0.89 -4.16
N ALA A 155 -11.18 1.69 -3.19
CA ALA A 155 -10.87 3.11 -3.12
C ALA A 155 -9.39 3.39 -2.83
N PHE A 156 -8.65 2.47 -2.21
CA PHE A 156 -7.21 2.58 -2.02
C PHE A 156 -6.46 2.54 -3.37
N TYR A 157 -6.83 1.63 -4.26
CA TYR A 157 -6.25 1.56 -5.60
C TYR A 157 -6.62 2.79 -6.44
N VAL A 158 -7.86 3.28 -6.30
CA VAL A 158 -8.26 4.55 -6.93
C VAL A 158 -7.48 5.75 -6.38
N PHE A 159 -7.18 5.78 -5.08
CA PHE A 159 -6.30 6.80 -4.48
C PHE A 159 -4.88 6.74 -5.07
N MET A 160 -4.33 5.55 -5.32
CA MET A 160 -3.02 5.43 -5.96
C MET A 160 -3.02 5.98 -7.39
N LEU A 161 -4.09 5.73 -8.18
CA LEU A 161 -4.27 6.35 -9.49
C LEU A 161 -4.41 7.88 -9.41
N PHE A 162 -5.18 8.37 -8.45
CA PHE A 162 -5.33 9.81 -8.18
C PHE A 162 -3.97 10.45 -7.88
N ALA A 163 -3.20 9.87 -6.96
CA ALA A 163 -1.90 10.38 -6.54
C ALA A 163 -0.93 10.48 -7.72
N ILE A 164 -0.76 9.38 -8.48
CA ILE A 164 0.17 9.38 -9.62
C ILE A 164 -0.28 10.30 -10.75
N SER A 165 -1.59 10.42 -11.01
CA SER A 165 -2.15 11.34 -12.00
C SER A 165 -1.90 12.80 -11.60
N SER A 166 -2.07 13.13 -10.32
CA SER A 166 -1.77 14.45 -9.76
C SER A 166 -0.26 14.77 -9.88
N ILE A 167 0.61 13.83 -9.52
CA ILE A 167 2.07 13.96 -9.66
C ILE A 167 2.47 14.20 -11.13
N LEU A 168 1.85 13.50 -12.07
CA LEU A 168 2.11 13.68 -13.51
C LEU A 168 1.33 14.84 -14.15
N ARG A 169 0.58 15.62 -13.34
CA ARG A 169 -0.24 16.77 -13.78
C ARG A 169 -1.31 16.41 -14.83
N LEU A 170 -1.82 15.18 -14.80
CA LEU A 170 -2.89 14.69 -15.69
C LEU A 170 -4.26 15.12 -15.15
N ARG A 171 -4.60 16.41 -15.32
CA ARG A 171 -5.78 17.04 -14.66
C ARG A 171 -7.09 16.29 -14.93
N LEU A 172 -7.35 15.89 -16.18
CA LEU A 172 -8.58 15.19 -16.54
C LEU A 172 -8.69 13.82 -15.89
N LEU A 173 -7.60 13.03 -15.92
CA LEU A 173 -7.56 11.71 -15.28
C LEU A 173 -7.66 11.83 -13.76
N ASN A 174 -7.01 12.85 -13.18
CA ASN A 174 -7.09 13.14 -11.76
C ASN A 174 -8.54 13.41 -11.30
N PHE A 175 -9.29 14.19 -12.10
CA PHE A 175 -10.71 14.44 -11.87
C PHE A 175 -11.54 13.15 -11.95
N PHE A 176 -11.32 12.31 -12.96
CA PHE A 176 -12.04 11.03 -13.07
C PHE A 176 -11.71 10.06 -11.93
N CYS A 177 -10.44 9.98 -11.50
CA CYS A 177 -10.07 9.19 -10.33
C CYS A 177 -10.77 9.71 -9.06
N PHE A 178 -10.85 11.03 -8.89
CA PHE A 178 -11.57 11.63 -7.77
C PHE A 178 -13.06 11.25 -7.79
N MET A 179 -13.73 11.41 -8.94
CA MET A 179 -15.14 11.05 -9.09
C MET A 179 -15.38 9.56 -8.83
N LEU A 180 -14.54 8.68 -9.39
CA LEU A 180 -14.63 7.25 -9.16
C LEU A 180 -14.47 6.90 -7.67
N GLY A 181 -13.52 7.51 -6.98
CA GLY A 181 -13.32 7.29 -5.54
C GLY A 181 -14.47 7.82 -4.69
N MET A 182 -15.10 8.93 -5.08
CA MET A 182 -16.31 9.43 -4.42
C MET A 182 -17.49 8.46 -4.57
N PHE A 183 -17.67 7.84 -5.74
CA PHE A 183 -18.73 6.84 -5.96
C PHE A 183 -18.57 5.57 -5.11
N MET A 184 -17.36 5.26 -4.64
CA MET A 184 -17.12 4.14 -3.72
C MET A 184 -17.51 4.45 -2.26
N LEU A 185 -17.89 5.69 -1.95
CA LEU A 185 -18.32 6.14 -0.62
C LEU A 185 -17.31 5.78 0.50
N SER A 186 -16.01 5.92 0.22
CA SER A 186 -14.93 5.63 1.18
C SER A 186 -14.46 6.91 1.89
N ARG A 187 -14.67 6.98 3.21
CA ARG A 187 -14.17 8.09 4.06
C ARG A 187 -12.64 8.15 4.09
N ALA A 188 -11.98 6.98 4.10
CA ALA A 188 -10.52 6.89 4.11
C ALA A 188 -9.92 7.48 2.82
N PHE A 189 -10.58 7.26 1.68
CA PHE A 189 -10.21 7.88 0.41
C PHE A 189 -10.30 9.39 0.47
N LEU A 190 -11.45 9.93 0.90
CA LEU A 190 -11.65 11.38 0.98
C LEU A 190 -10.61 12.03 1.91
N LEU A 191 -10.39 11.43 3.08
CA LEU A 191 -9.38 11.90 4.03
C LEU A 191 -7.98 11.89 3.43
N ALA A 192 -7.58 10.80 2.77
CA ALA A 192 -6.27 10.69 2.13
C ALA A 192 -6.07 11.71 1.00
N VAL A 193 -7.11 11.96 0.19
CA VAL A 193 -7.08 13.00 -0.86
C VAL A 193 -6.94 14.39 -0.26
N ILE A 194 -7.71 14.72 0.78
CA ILE A 194 -7.65 16.02 1.46
C ILE A 194 -6.26 16.24 2.06
N VAL A 195 -5.73 15.26 2.79
CA VAL A 195 -4.38 15.35 3.37
C VAL A 195 -3.34 15.50 2.27
N PHE A 196 -3.41 14.70 1.21
CA PHE A 196 -2.47 14.76 0.09
C PHE A 196 -2.44 16.16 -0.53
N TRP A 197 -3.63 16.75 -0.73
CA TRP A 197 -3.76 18.07 -1.32
C TRP A 197 -3.28 19.17 -0.38
N ILE A 198 -3.68 19.16 0.90
CA ILE A 198 -3.24 20.15 1.91
C ILE A 198 -1.73 20.12 2.08
N LEU A 199 -1.14 18.94 2.29
CA LEU A 199 0.30 18.80 2.49
C LEU A 199 1.09 19.15 1.23
N GLY A 200 0.51 18.97 0.04
CA GLY A 200 1.10 19.37 -1.23
C GLY A 200 1.19 20.88 -1.43
N HIS A 201 0.33 21.67 -0.78
CA HIS A 201 0.24 23.12 -0.97
C HIS A 201 0.74 23.92 0.25
N VAL A 202 0.66 23.36 1.47
CA VAL A 202 0.97 24.07 2.72
C VAL A 202 2.36 23.70 3.24
N ASN A 203 3.38 24.46 2.83
CA ASN A 203 4.77 24.25 3.25
C ASN A 203 4.98 24.35 4.78
N PHE A 204 4.14 25.10 5.50
CA PHE A 204 4.23 25.28 6.95
C PHE A 204 4.14 23.94 7.71
N ILE A 205 3.24 23.05 7.26
CA ILE A 205 3.04 21.75 7.92
C ILE A 205 4.30 20.88 7.77
N PHE A 206 4.87 20.83 6.56
CA PHE A 206 6.13 20.11 6.33
C PHE A 206 7.28 20.68 7.17
N ASN A 207 7.43 22.01 7.22
CA ASN A 207 8.50 22.65 7.99
C ASN A 207 8.39 22.33 9.48
N THR A 208 7.16 22.34 10.02
CA THR A 208 6.88 21.97 11.40
C THR A 208 7.19 20.50 11.65
N ALA A 209 6.69 19.60 10.80
CA ALA A 209 6.96 18.16 10.88
C ALA A 209 8.46 17.86 10.81
N ARG A 210 9.21 18.54 9.95
CA ARG A 210 10.67 18.39 9.83
C ARG A 210 11.40 18.84 11.09
N ARG A 211 11.04 19.99 11.68
CA ARG A 211 11.63 20.49 12.93
C ARG A 211 11.45 19.50 14.08
N LEU A 212 10.28 18.87 14.13
CA LEU A 212 9.94 17.85 15.12
C LEU A 212 10.43 16.43 14.76
N LYS A 213 11.18 16.28 13.65
CA LYS A 213 11.61 14.98 13.08
C LYS A 213 10.46 14.01 12.72
N LEU A 214 9.22 14.47 12.69
CA LEU A 214 8.02 13.69 12.33
C LEU A 214 7.96 13.33 10.85
N SER A 215 8.79 13.95 10.00
CA SER A 215 8.92 13.58 8.59
C SER A 215 9.66 12.26 8.37
N HIS A 216 10.25 11.66 9.41
CA HIS A 216 10.91 10.38 9.29
C HIS A 216 9.87 9.26 9.16
N PRO A 217 9.87 8.45 8.09
CA PRO A 217 8.76 7.53 7.83
C PRO A 217 8.58 6.44 8.90
N PHE A 218 9.64 6.02 9.59
CA PHE A 218 9.54 5.16 10.77
C PHE A 218 8.75 5.81 11.92
N ILE A 219 8.99 7.11 12.17
CA ILE A 219 8.25 7.87 13.18
C ILE A 219 6.80 8.01 12.75
N MET A 220 6.53 8.22 11.46
CA MET A 220 5.17 8.25 10.92
C MET A 220 4.43 6.93 11.10
N ALA A 221 5.11 5.78 10.91
CA ALA A 221 4.53 4.47 11.19
C ALA A 221 4.18 4.32 12.68
N ILE A 222 5.07 4.72 13.59
CA ILE A 222 4.78 4.72 15.04
C ILE A 222 3.61 5.65 15.37
N LEU A 223 3.60 6.86 14.82
CA LEU A 223 2.51 7.82 15.00
C LEU A 223 1.19 7.27 14.47
N SER A 224 1.20 6.48 13.40
CA SER A 224 -0.01 5.83 12.87
C SER A 224 -0.59 4.83 13.86
N LEU A 225 0.26 4.05 14.54
CA LEU A 225 -0.15 3.13 15.60
C LEU A 225 -0.70 3.90 16.80
N PHE A 226 -0.03 4.99 17.17
CA PHE A 226 -0.49 5.88 18.25
C PHE A 226 -1.81 6.56 17.93
N LEU A 227 -2.01 7.01 16.69
CA LEU A 227 -3.23 7.70 16.25
C LEU A 227 -4.43 6.75 16.28
N VAL A 228 -4.25 5.48 15.89
CA VAL A 228 -5.28 4.45 16.04
C VAL A 228 -5.65 4.25 17.52
N PHE A 229 -4.67 4.26 18.41
CA PHE A 229 -4.90 4.14 19.85
C PHE A 229 -5.65 5.37 20.42
N ALA A 230 -5.17 6.58 20.13
CA ALA A 230 -5.75 7.82 20.63
C ALA A 230 -7.18 8.03 20.10
N ALA A 231 -7.42 7.78 18.81
CA ALA A 231 -8.75 7.87 18.21
C ALA A 231 -9.71 6.79 18.75
N GLY A 232 -9.22 5.57 18.97
CA GLY A 232 -10.02 4.49 19.54
C GLY A 232 -10.42 4.72 21.00
N SER A 233 -9.51 5.28 21.80
CA SER A 233 -9.78 5.68 23.18
C SER A 233 -10.77 6.86 23.24
N ALA A 234 -10.61 7.86 22.38
CA ALA A 234 -11.52 9.00 22.30
C ALA A 234 -12.94 8.57 21.90
N LEU A 235 -13.09 7.71 20.89
CA LEU A 235 -14.42 7.25 20.45
C LEU A 235 -15.12 6.36 21.47
N ARG A 236 -14.40 5.64 22.33
CA ARG A 236 -15.02 4.91 23.44
C ARG A 236 -15.47 5.82 24.57
N THR A 237 -14.75 6.91 24.80
CA THR A 237 -15.05 7.86 25.87
C THR A 237 -16.18 8.82 25.49
N PHE A 238 -16.28 9.18 24.20
CA PHE A 238 -17.19 10.23 23.72
C PHE A 238 -18.24 9.74 22.69
N GLY A 239 -18.21 8.46 22.28
CA GLY A 239 -19.07 7.94 21.22
C GLY A 239 -20.41 7.39 21.72
N GLY A 240 -21.50 8.11 21.46
CA GLY A 240 -22.84 7.84 22.02
C GLY A 240 -23.80 6.91 21.26
N ASN A 241 -23.39 6.20 20.20
CA ASN A 241 -24.31 5.32 19.45
C ASN A 241 -23.83 3.85 19.43
N ASP A 242 -24.78 2.91 19.50
CA ASP A 242 -24.53 1.47 19.44
C ASP A 242 -24.20 0.98 18.02
N VAL A 243 -23.52 -0.17 17.94
CA VAL A 243 -22.97 -0.76 16.71
C VAL A 243 -24.05 -1.09 15.66
N SER A 244 -25.34 -1.14 16.06
CA SER A 244 -26.49 -1.49 15.23
C SER A 244 -26.88 -0.43 14.19
N ASP A 245 -26.49 0.84 14.35
CA ASP A 245 -26.82 1.91 13.40
C ASP A 245 -25.75 2.03 12.29
N TYR A 246 -25.70 1.03 11.42
CA TYR A 246 -24.84 1.04 10.24
C TYR A 246 -25.53 1.74 9.06
N ASP A 247 -25.11 2.95 8.74
CA ASP A 247 -25.56 3.68 7.55
C ASP A 247 -24.70 3.32 6.32
N SER A 248 -25.33 2.99 5.20
CA SER A 248 -24.69 2.67 3.91
C SER A 248 -24.78 3.81 2.88
N GLY A 249 -25.48 4.92 3.19
CA GLY A 249 -25.78 6.03 2.28
C GLY A 249 -24.80 7.22 2.31
N ILE A 250 -25.23 8.35 1.73
CA ILE A 250 -24.43 9.60 1.62
C ILE A 250 -24.19 10.26 2.98
N SER A 251 -25.12 10.07 3.92
CA SER A 251 -25.05 10.56 5.31
C SER A 251 -23.78 10.11 6.04
N ARG A 252 -23.14 9.01 5.60
CA ARG A 252 -21.84 8.54 6.10
C ARG A 252 -20.72 9.57 6.02
N PHE A 253 -20.75 10.49 5.05
CA PHE A 253 -19.75 11.55 4.95
C PHE A 253 -19.88 12.58 6.07
N SER A 254 -21.07 12.71 6.68
CA SER A 254 -21.36 13.66 7.75
C SER A 254 -21.25 13.07 9.16
N THR A 255 -21.23 11.75 9.30
CA THR A 255 -21.17 11.06 10.59
C THR A 255 -19.80 10.42 10.82
N VAL A 256 -18.99 11.01 11.72
CA VAL A 256 -17.67 10.47 12.12
C VAL A 256 -17.80 9.43 13.23
N ASN A 257 -18.77 9.60 14.12
CA ASN A 257 -19.07 8.71 15.23
C ASN A 257 -20.19 7.72 14.84
N ASP A 258 -19.83 6.68 14.10
CA ASP A 258 -20.75 5.60 13.69
C ASP A 258 -20.27 4.22 14.16
N GLY A 259 -21.17 3.23 14.13
CA GLY A 259 -20.88 1.87 14.56
C GLY A 259 -19.70 1.22 13.81
N SER A 260 -19.50 1.59 12.53
CA SER A 260 -18.40 1.07 11.71
C SER A 260 -17.03 1.51 12.21
N ASN A 261 -16.84 2.79 12.54
CA ASN A 261 -15.58 3.26 13.10
C ASN A 261 -15.36 2.69 14.51
N ARG A 262 -16.40 2.66 15.35
CA ARG A 262 -16.33 2.05 16.70
C ARG A 262 -15.85 0.60 16.65
N LEU A 263 -16.42 -0.22 15.75
CA LEU A 263 -16.00 -1.60 15.54
C LEU A 263 -14.52 -1.70 15.16
N ARG A 264 -14.06 -0.89 14.20
CA ARG A 264 -12.65 -0.89 13.77
C ARG A 264 -11.68 -0.59 14.92
N PHE A 265 -12.04 0.33 15.80
CA PHE A 265 -11.21 0.66 16.96
C PHE A 265 -11.25 -0.41 18.06
N GLN A 266 -12.41 -1.03 18.30
CA GLN A 266 -12.52 -2.18 19.20
C GLN A 266 -11.64 -3.35 18.71
N LEU A 267 -11.69 -3.63 17.41
CA LEU A 267 -10.86 -4.66 16.77
C LEU A 267 -9.36 -4.42 16.94
N ASN A 268 -8.92 -3.17 16.74
CA ASN A 268 -7.52 -2.79 16.94
C ASN A 268 -7.09 -2.92 18.41
N GLU A 269 -7.95 -2.61 19.37
CA GLU A 269 -7.65 -2.80 20.79
C GLU A 269 -7.57 -4.27 21.19
N GLN A 270 -8.54 -5.07 20.77
CA GLN A 270 -8.57 -6.50 21.09
C GLN A 270 -7.31 -7.19 20.54
N PHE A 271 -6.87 -6.79 19.35
CA PHE A 271 -5.59 -7.22 18.80
C PHE A 271 -4.39 -6.83 19.69
N LEU A 272 -4.38 -5.62 20.27
CA LEU A 272 -3.32 -5.20 21.19
C LEU A 272 -3.32 -5.98 22.50
N SER A 273 -4.48 -6.29 23.08
CA SER A 273 -4.57 -7.15 24.27
C SER A 273 -3.98 -8.53 23.96
N ALA A 274 -4.41 -9.13 22.85
CA ALA A 274 -3.90 -10.42 22.38
C ALA A 274 -2.38 -10.37 22.12
N LEU A 275 -1.88 -9.29 21.51
CA LEU A 275 -0.45 -9.09 21.29
C LEU A 275 0.33 -8.96 22.60
N SER A 276 -0.27 -8.40 23.66
CA SER A 276 0.37 -8.28 24.98
C SER A 276 0.47 -9.62 25.70
N GLU A 277 -0.50 -10.51 25.49
CA GLU A 277 -0.65 -11.80 26.18
C GLU A 277 0.05 -12.95 25.44
N SER A 278 0.19 -12.89 24.12
CA SER A 278 0.72 -13.99 23.29
C SER A 278 2.18 -13.78 22.89
N SER A 279 3.07 -14.70 23.30
CA SER A 279 4.45 -14.75 22.79
C SER A 279 4.53 -15.08 21.30
N ASP A 280 3.60 -15.89 20.80
CA ASP A 280 3.56 -16.29 19.38
C ASP A 280 3.21 -15.10 18.48
N LEU A 281 2.23 -14.28 18.85
CA LEU A 281 1.92 -13.03 18.13
C LEU A 281 3.10 -12.05 18.14
N LYS A 282 3.88 -11.98 19.22
CA LYS A 282 5.06 -11.10 19.28
C LYS A 282 6.18 -11.58 18.34
N LEU A 283 6.39 -12.90 18.27
CA LEU A 283 7.56 -13.47 17.59
C LEU A 283 7.29 -13.90 16.15
N ARG A 284 6.18 -14.60 15.89
CA ARG A 284 5.95 -15.34 14.65
C ARG A 284 4.65 -14.97 13.94
N GLY A 285 3.74 -14.29 14.63
CA GLY A 285 2.37 -14.10 14.13
C GLY A 285 1.58 -15.41 14.20
N VAL A 286 0.41 -15.42 13.60
CA VAL A 286 -0.54 -16.55 13.69
C VAL A 286 -1.31 -16.74 12.39
N SER A 287 -1.70 -18.00 12.11
CA SER A 287 -2.60 -18.30 10.99
C SER A 287 -3.97 -17.68 11.23
N ARG A 288 -4.74 -17.51 10.14
CA ARG A 288 -6.13 -17.05 10.25
C ARG A 288 -6.93 -18.03 11.11
N GLU A 289 -6.82 -19.34 10.90
CA GLU A 289 -7.60 -20.31 11.67
C GLU A 289 -7.29 -20.23 13.17
N PHE A 290 -6.00 -20.23 13.53
CA PHE A 290 -5.58 -20.16 14.94
C PHE A 290 -6.02 -18.86 15.62
N TYR A 291 -5.93 -17.74 14.91
CA TYR A 291 -6.38 -16.46 15.45
C TYR A 291 -7.89 -16.44 15.64
N THR A 292 -8.65 -16.90 14.64
CA THR A 292 -10.12 -16.90 14.67
C THR A 292 -10.66 -17.85 15.74
N SER A 293 -10.00 -19.00 15.96
CA SER A 293 -10.42 -19.99 16.95
C SER A 293 -10.07 -19.61 18.39
N THR A 294 -8.98 -18.86 18.60
CA THR A 294 -8.43 -18.59 19.94
C THR A 294 -8.74 -17.17 20.43
N TYR A 295 -8.80 -16.19 19.53
CA TYR A 295 -8.96 -14.78 19.88
C TYR A 295 -10.30 -14.19 19.43
N ALA A 296 -11.21 -15.03 18.91
CA ALA A 296 -12.51 -14.67 18.34
C ALA A 296 -12.36 -13.66 17.15
N PRO A 297 -13.37 -13.43 16.31
CA PRO A 297 -13.20 -13.15 14.88
C PRO A 297 -12.81 -11.69 14.55
N LEU A 298 -11.56 -11.28 14.81
CA LEU A 298 -11.25 -9.86 14.94
C LEU A 298 -10.01 -9.41 14.13
N ILE A 299 -10.16 -9.24 12.81
CA ILE A 299 -9.07 -8.72 11.96
C ILE A 299 -8.84 -7.23 12.30
N PRO A 300 -7.62 -6.80 12.72
CA PRO A 300 -7.36 -5.41 13.03
C PRO A 300 -7.47 -4.55 11.77
N HIS A 301 -8.23 -3.44 11.84
CA HIS A 301 -8.42 -2.51 10.73
C HIS A 301 -7.29 -1.47 10.62
N ASN A 302 -6.05 -1.92 10.84
CA ASN A 302 -4.83 -1.16 10.62
C ASN A 302 -3.83 -2.06 9.87
N GLY A 303 -3.29 -1.55 8.77
CA GLY A 303 -2.41 -2.33 7.90
C GLY A 303 -1.14 -2.84 8.56
N PHE A 304 -0.60 -2.10 9.53
CA PHE A 304 0.57 -2.53 10.30
C PHE A 304 0.21 -3.58 11.33
N PHE A 305 -0.91 -3.44 12.05
CA PHE A 305 -1.39 -4.48 12.96
C PHE A 305 -1.75 -5.77 12.23
N GLU A 306 -2.35 -5.69 11.05
CA GLU A 306 -2.61 -6.88 10.23
C GLU A 306 -1.30 -7.55 9.78
N PHE A 307 -0.26 -6.76 9.49
CA PHE A 307 1.06 -7.32 9.20
C PHE A 307 1.71 -7.98 10.42
N VAL A 308 1.56 -7.39 11.62
CA VAL A 308 1.98 -7.99 12.90
C VAL A 308 1.22 -9.29 13.15
N ARG A 309 -0.10 -9.32 12.90
CA ARG A 309 -0.92 -10.52 13.08
C ARG A 309 -0.38 -11.69 12.26
N ILE A 310 -0.02 -11.44 11.00
CA ILE A 310 0.41 -12.49 10.07
C ILE A 310 1.87 -12.90 10.28
N ASN A 311 2.76 -11.95 10.57
CA ASN A 311 4.22 -12.18 10.53
C ASN A 311 4.91 -12.01 11.88
N GLY A 312 4.20 -11.53 12.89
CA GLY A 312 4.76 -11.18 14.19
C GLY A 312 5.31 -9.76 14.26
N LEU A 313 5.41 -9.25 15.50
CA LEU A 313 5.84 -7.89 15.77
C LEU A 313 7.31 -7.68 15.39
N LEU A 314 8.18 -8.64 15.73
CA LEU A 314 9.62 -8.54 15.45
C LEU A 314 9.90 -8.38 13.95
N LEU A 315 9.33 -9.27 13.12
CA LEU A 315 9.48 -9.19 11.67
C LEU A 315 8.85 -7.94 11.09
N THR A 316 7.72 -7.49 11.64
CA THR A 316 7.08 -6.25 11.23
C THR A 316 7.98 -5.04 11.48
N ILE A 317 8.61 -4.95 12.65
CA ILE A 317 9.53 -3.86 12.97
C ILE A 317 10.74 -3.91 12.04
N ILE A 318 11.33 -5.09 11.80
CA ILE A 318 12.45 -5.24 10.87
C ILE A 318 12.04 -4.79 9.47
N PHE A 319 10.89 -5.26 8.97
CA PHE A 319 10.38 -4.91 7.65
C PHE A 319 10.09 -3.41 7.51
N ILE A 320 9.33 -2.82 8.43
CA ILE A 320 9.02 -1.38 8.43
C ILE A 320 10.31 -0.58 8.50
N SER A 321 11.18 -0.86 9.47
CA SER A 321 12.46 -0.16 9.61
C SER A 321 13.24 -0.24 8.30
N PHE A 322 13.33 -1.42 7.72
CA PHE A 322 14.13 -1.64 6.53
C PHE A 322 13.54 -1.01 5.26
N VAL A 323 12.24 -1.17 5.01
CA VAL A 323 11.52 -0.57 3.87
C VAL A 323 11.59 0.95 3.95
N PHE A 324 11.24 1.50 5.10
CA PHE A 324 11.15 2.95 5.26
C PHE A 324 12.52 3.62 5.32
N LEU A 325 13.54 3.00 5.93
CA LEU A 325 14.92 3.51 5.93
C LEU A 325 15.63 3.36 4.57
N SER A 326 15.41 2.25 3.86
CA SER A 326 16.13 1.98 2.61
C SER A 326 15.47 2.60 1.38
N MET A 327 14.14 2.66 1.35
CA MET A 327 13.40 3.19 0.19
C MET A 327 13.03 4.67 0.37
N ILE A 328 12.65 5.10 1.59
CA ILE A 328 11.94 6.38 1.82
C ILE A 328 12.82 7.48 2.46
N ASN A 329 14.15 7.36 2.40
CA ASN A 329 15.04 8.29 3.12
C ASN A 329 15.52 9.51 2.29
N SER A 330 15.42 9.48 0.95
CA SER A 330 16.28 10.37 0.14
C SER A 330 15.71 11.72 -0.35
N ASN A 331 14.50 12.15 0.01
CA ASN A 331 14.01 13.53 -0.22
C ASN A 331 12.64 13.77 0.46
N ALA A 332 12.65 13.92 1.79
CA ALA A 332 11.43 13.96 2.60
C ALA A 332 10.42 15.01 2.14
N LYS A 333 10.84 16.20 1.68
CA LYS A 333 9.91 17.29 1.32
C LYS A 333 8.93 16.92 0.20
N CYS A 334 9.45 16.35 -0.89
CA CYS A 334 8.64 16.12 -2.08
C CYS A 334 7.72 14.90 -1.95
N THR A 335 8.11 13.93 -1.13
CA THR A 335 7.39 12.66 -0.95
C THR A 335 6.48 12.70 0.28
N PHE A 336 6.65 13.67 1.18
CA PHE A 336 5.86 13.83 2.41
C PHE A 336 4.34 13.82 2.18
N PRO A 337 3.76 14.54 1.20
CA PRO A 337 2.31 14.52 1.00
C PRO A 337 1.79 13.11 0.68
N PHE A 338 2.51 12.38 -0.19
CA PHE A 338 2.14 11.03 -0.60
C PHE A 338 2.29 10.03 0.56
N VAL A 339 3.46 10.00 1.20
CA VAL A 339 3.76 9.04 2.28
C VAL A 339 2.83 9.25 3.47
N THR A 340 2.55 10.50 3.85
CA THR A 340 1.63 10.80 4.97
C THR A 340 0.22 10.34 4.66
N SER A 341 -0.27 10.64 3.46
CA SER A 341 -1.63 10.26 3.06
C SER A 341 -1.79 8.74 2.96
N TYR A 342 -0.76 8.05 2.47
CA TYR A 342 -0.71 6.59 2.45
C TYR A 342 -0.76 6.00 3.87
N ILE A 343 0.07 6.50 4.80
CA ILE A 343 0.09 6.03 6.19
C ILE A 343 -1.24 6.29 6.89
N ILE A 344 -1.86 7.45 6.66
CA ILE A 344 -3.21 7.73 7.18
C ILE A 344 -4.23 6.74 6.60
N TYR A 345 -4.16 6.42 5.31
CA TYR A 345 -5.04 5.41 4.72
C TYR A 345 -4.88 4.06 5.42
N LEU A 346 -3.64 3.61 5.68
CA LEU A 346 -3.34 2.36 6.40
C LEU A 346 -3.87 2.34 7.84
N CYS A 347 -4.17 3.49 8.45
CA CYS A 347 -4.77 3.54 9.80
C CYS A 347 -6.20 3.00 9.84
N PHE A 348 -6.90 3.00 8.70
CA PHE A 348 -8.33 2.69 8.62
C PHE A 348 -8.65 1.46 7.76
N LEU A 349 -7.61 0.79 7.24
CA LEU A 349 -7.76 -0.32 6.32
C LEU A 349 -6.83 -1.47 6.73
N PRO A 350 -7.31 -2.72 6.79
CA PRO A 350 -6.47 -3.90 7.00
C PRO A 350 -5.66 -4.27 5.74
N VAL A 351 -5.21 -3.28 4.96
CA VAL A 351 -4.29 -3.51 3.84
C VAL A 351 -2.89 -3.66 4.40
N ILE A 352 -2.31 -4.82 4.16
CA ILE A 352 -0.92 -5.06 4.47
C ILE A 352 -0.04 -4.11 3.61
N PRO A 353 0.92 -3.38 4.21
CA PRO A 353 1.89 -2.56 3.47
C PRO A 353 2.96 -3.43 2.76
N ALA A 354 2.51 -4.47 2.06
CA ALA A 354 3.34 -5.46 1.38
C ALA A 354 2.64 -5.99 0.11
N GLY A 355 3.32 -6.85 -0.65
CA GLY A 355 2.77 -7.38 -1.90
C GLY A 355 2.63 -6.30 -2.99
N LEU A 356 1.54 -6.35 -3.77
CA LEU A 356 1.30 -5.41 -4.86
C LEU A 356 1.13 -3.95 -4.42
N SER A 357 0.56 -3.73 -3.23
CA SER A 357 0.41 -2.38 -2.68
C SER A 357 1.79 -1.73 -2.50
N LEU A 358 2.80 -2.48 -2.03
CA LEU A 358 4.17 -2.01 -1.89
C LEU A 358 4.79 -1.66 -3.25
N LEU A 359 4.62 -2.51 -4.27
CA LEU A 359 5.16 -2.23 -5.61
C LEU A 359 4.58 -0.95 -6.20
N LEU A 360 3.26 -0.75 -6.05
CA LEU A 360 2.56 0.43 -6.54
C LEU A 360 2.98 1.70 -5.78
N VAL A 361 3.04 1.64 -4.45
CA VAL A 361 3.54 2.75 -3.61
C VAL A 361 4.98 3.11 -3.98
N SER A 362 5.82 2.10 -4.21
CA SER A 362 7.22 2.27 -4.58
C SER A 362 7.39 2.90 -5.95
N LEU A 363 6.57 2.49 -6.93
CA LEU A 363 6.50 3.11 -8.25
C LEU A 363 6.16 4.60 -8.14
N ILE A 364 5.08 4.94 -7.42
CA ILE A 364 4.64 6.33 -7.26
C ILE A 364 5.71 7.17 -6.57
N TYR A 365 6.24 6.64 -5.46
CA TYR A 365 7.33 7.27 -4.72
C TYR A 365 8.55 7.55 -5.62
N ALA A 366 8.95 6.59 -6.46
CA ALA A 366 10.09 6.75 -7.36
C ALA A 366 9.84 7.79 -8.45
N VAL A 367 8.62 7.86 -9.01
CA VAL A 367 8.23 8.88 -9.99
C VAL A 367 8.29 10.28 -9.37
N ILE A 368 7.87 10.45 -8.11
CA ILE A 368 8.00 11.72 -7.37
C ILE A 368 9.48 12.12 -7.27
N LEU A 369 10.35 11.18 -6.86
CA LEU A 369 11.78 11.45 -6.72
C LEU A 369 12.42 11.88 -8.04
N ASN A 370 12.17 11.14 -9.12
CA ASN A 370 12.78 11.41 -10.42
C ASN A 370 12.32 12.78 -10.99
N LYS A 371 11.03 13.10 -10.89
CA LYS A 371 10.50 14.38 -11.38
C LYS A 371 11.14 15.60 -10.71
N ASN A 372 11.36 15.53 -9.39
CA ASN A 372 11.94 16.64 -8.64
C ASN A 372 13.47 16.73 -8.81
N GLY A 373 14.15 15.60 -9.01
CA GLY A 373 15.57 15.58 -9.37
C GLY A 373 15.85 16.24 -10.72
N ALA A 374 14.96 16.07 -11.70
CA ALA A 374 15.06 16.74 -13.00
C ALA A 374 14.89 18.27 -12.90
N GLN A 375 14.02 18.76 -12.00
CA GLN A 375 13.78 20.19 -11.78
C GLN A 375 14.91 20.88 -11.00
N SER A 376 15.62 20.16 -10.12
CA SER A 376 16.78 20.72 -9.41
C SER A 376 18.01 20.88 -10.30
N VAL A 377 18.17 20.01 -11.31
CA VAL A 377 19.28 20.11 -12.27
C VAL A 377 19.05 21.25 -13.27
N SER A 378 17.81 21.49 -13.71
CA SER A 378 17.51 22.60 -14.61
C SER A 378 17.73 23.98 -13.98
N ASN A 379 17.50 24.12 -12.67
CA ASN A 379 17.67 25.39 -11.96
C ASN A 379 19.14 25.71 -11.61
N ASN A 380 20.06 24.76 -11.77
CA ASN A 380 21.50 24.98 -11.56
C ASN A 380 22.24 25.23 -12.88
N CYS A 381 21.54 25.19 -14.02
CA CYS A 381 22.08 25.47 -15.36
C CYS A 381 21.46 26.72 -16.00
N SER A 382 20.70 27.49 -15.21
CA SER A 382 20.18 28.84 -15.51
C SER A 382 20.86 29.84 -14.59
#